data_AF-A0A7S1FHU7-F1
#
_entry.id   AF-A0A7S1FHU7-F1
#
_cell.length_a   1.000
_cell.length_b   1.000
_cell.length_c   1.000
_cell.angle_alpha   90.00
_cell.angle_beta   90.00
_cell.angle_gamma   90.00
#
_symmetry.space_group_name_H-M   'P 1'
#
loop_
_entity.id
_entity.type
_entity.pdbx_description
1 polymer ?
#
loop_
_entity_poly.entity_id
_entity_poly.type
_entity_poly.pdbx_seq_one_letter_code
_entity_poly.pdbx_strand_id
1 'polypeptide(L)'
;MMPSSFAVRRFSVQFIFFLQSGTALRMMSQVHSNEQGTSQKPFWKFWGSDKKEDSAPEIDTFATDGLFKDEGDLDGQVEVLTAEVRAAQRPVEAKIAEMTSLEGMASRIAEQYAELETEMELLSELDSSKDEEIMVLKTKLEDLEASKQAAAEQRAEHMALRGDRIRHSREALAAIKDLDRQRTKLEPKFVELRTSIDAAAAKERALQSKMDSVTKYNGKVSTISGETDQLLVEAVEHKAALDSQLYNAKRLMDNMNQNKVLKQTLIQGKDREMATLVDNLKKMDKATQKLKADRVKHDRAVKEKHDAKAALQRQIDALDAQASDLQLNRPKNWERSQKKLDEKRSSLEKQFNQLDYDIDMMDMDGATSTNEVATKSSEKATAQQHLTDVQREKAALEVQVAALGKESEGKAKEITKITNEFRVAEQGIEKLKAQKQSYEHTLEDKTSGLASLQDQMQKVQDEKAKFLHASAELEHSTDEISQRSLALQELEKAS
;
A
#
# COMPACT_ATOMS: atom_id res chain seq x y z
N MET A 1 -6.78 -12.81 -10.37
CA MET A 1 -8.18 -12.66 -9.89
C MET A 1 -8.16 -12.58 -8.37
N MET A 2 -8.96 -11.69 -7.77
CA MET A 2 -9.24 -11.63 -6.32
C MET A 2 -10.60 -10.96 -6.10
N PRO A 3 -11.36 -11.38 -5.09
CA PRO A 3 -12.17 -10.51 -4.23
C PRO A 3 -11.48 -10.39 -2.85
N SER A 4 -11.30 -9.24 -2.19
CA SER A 4 -12.03 -7.96 -2.13
C SER A 4 -13.32 -7.99 -1.27
N SER A 5 -13.17 -7.74 0.03
CA SER A 5 -14.30 -7.43 0.93
C SER A 5 -13.82 -6.59 2.13
N PHE A 6 -13.66 -5.28 1.91
CA PHE A 6 -13.49 -4.32 3.01
C PHE A 6 -14.83 -4.07 3.70
N ALA A 7 -14.88 -4.15 5.03
CA ALA A 7 -16.04 -3.78 5.81
C ALA A 7 -15.73 -2.52 6.64
N VAL A 8 -16.42 -1.42 6.35
CA VAL A 8 -16.34 -0.17 7.13
C VAL A 8 -17.74 0.23 7.57
N ARG A 9 -17.94 0.38 8.88
CA ARG A 9 -19.08 1.12 9.44
C ARG A 9 -18.53 2.24 10.34
N ARG A 10 -19.05 3.45 10.12
CA ARG A 10 -18.68 4.65 10.88
C ARG A 10 -19.50 4.72 12.17
N PHE A 11 -18.87 5.16 13.25
CA PHE A 11 -19.62 5.75 14.37
C PHE A 11 -20.22 7.09 13.93
N SER A 12 -21.38 7.44 14.47
CA SER A 12 -22.03 8.73 14.29
C SER A 12 -22.05 9.46 15.63
N VAL A 13 -21.51 10.69 15.65
CA VAL A 13 -21.64 11.62 16.77
C VAL A 13 -21.97 12.99 16.16
N GLN A 14 -23.21 13.44 16.38
CA GLN A 14 -23.60 14.82 16.08
C GLN A 14 -23.66 15.61 17.39
N PHE A 15 -22.76 16.58 17.54
CA PHE A 15 -22.99 17.71 18.45
C PHE A 15 -23.81 18.77 17.71
N ILE A 16 -24.79 19.36 18.41
CA ILE A 16 -25.55 20.52 17.95
C ILE A 16 -25.29 21.67 18.94
N PHE A 17 -25.12 22.88 18.40
CA PHE A 17 -24.79 24.09 19.16
C PHE A 17 -26.05 24.88 19.57
N PHE A 18 -25.95 25.57 20.72
CA PHE A 18 -26.54 26.89 21.08
C PHE A 18 -27.89 27.37 20.49
N LEU A 19 -28.76 27.87 21.38
CA LEU A 19 -29.32 29.25 21.43
C LEU A 19 -30.07 29.39 22.78
N GLN A 20 -29.77 30.34 23.69
CA GLN A 20 -30.10 31.78 23.77
C GLN A 20 -31.46 32.15 24.41
N SER A 21 -31.46 33.32 25.09
CA SER A 21 -32.59 34.07 25.71
C SER A 21 -33.22 33.47 26.99
N GLY A 22 -33.73 34.27 27.94
CA GLY A 22 -33.63 35.74 28.05
C GLY A 22 -34.39 36.39 29.24
N THR A 23 -34.05 37.66 29.49
CA THR A 23 -34.89 38.76 30.05
C THR A 23 -35.72 38.59 31.36
N ALA A 24 -35.18 39.24 32.40
CA ALA A 24 -35.79 39.95 33.53
C ALA A 24 -37.32 40.28 33.59
N LEU A 25 -37.88 40.09 34.81
CA LEU A 25 -38.83 40.98 35.51
C LEU A 25 -38.36 41.09 36.99
N ARG A 26 -38.50 42.15 37.80
CA ARG A 26 -39.33 43.40 37.83
C ARG A 26 -40.71 43.29 38.53
N MET A 27 -40.70 43.41 39.87
CA MET A 27 -41.58 44.21 40.76
C MET A 27 -41.11 43.97 42.21
N MET A 28 -41.03 44.88 43.19
CA MET A 28 -41.62 46.20 43.53
C MET A 28 -42.77 46.14 44.56
N SER A 29 -42.38 46.35 45.83
CA SER A 29 -43.12 46.96 46.95
C SER A 29 -42.04 47.40 47.96
N GLN A 30 -41.91 48.63 48.50
CA GLN A 30 -42.89 49.60 49.02
C GLN A 30 -43.59 49.01 50.27
N VAL A 31 -43.49 49.60 51.46
CA VAL A 31 -44.09 50.89 51.86
C VAL A 31 -43.48 51.42 53.18
N HIS A 32 -43.33 52.75 53.31
CA HIS A 32 -43.25 53.67 54.50
C HIS A 32 -42.59 53.20 55.84
N SER A 33 -41.70 53.91 56.55
CA SER A 33 -41.37 55.35 56.78
C SER A 33 -42.00 55.99 58.04
N ASN A 34 -41.37 57.07 58.55
CA ASN A 34 -41.81 57.98 59.64
C ASN A 34 -41.67 57.40 61.08
N GLU A 35 -41.44 58.17 62.16
CA GLU A 35 -40.96 59.57 62.30
C GLU A 35 -40.32 59.88 63.68
N GLN A 36 -39.81 61.10 63.82
CA GLN A 36 -39.27 61.71 65.05
C GLN A 36 -40.39 62.27 65.96
N GLY A 37 -40.11 62.48 67.26
CA GLY A 37 -40.99 63.21 68.19
C GLY A 37 -40.84 62.73 69.65
N THR A 38 -40.01 63.30 70.53
CA THR A 38 -40.06 64.61 71.26
C THR A 38 -40.97 64.66 72.50
N SER A 39 -40.41 65.13 73.63
CA SER A 39 -41.09 65.69 74.82
C SER A 39 -41.90 64.70 75.70
N GLN A 40 -41.81 64.66 77.04
CA GLN A 40 -41.81 65.76 78.02
C GLN A 40 -41.12 65.37 79.36
N LYS A 41 -40.63 66.38 80.10
CA LYS A 41 -40.51 66.38 81.58
C LYS A 41 -41.66 67.23 82.15
N PRO A 42 -42.16 67.01 83.38
CA PRO A 42 -41.56 67.58 84.61
C PRO A 42 -41.75 66.64 85.86
N PHE A 43 -41.62 66.99 87.15
CA PHE A 43 -41.57 68.26 87.90
C PHE A 43 -40.74 68.15 89.21
N TRP A 44 -40.58 69.25 89.98
CA TRP A 44 -39.73 69.41 91.19
C TRP A 44 -40.54 69.27 92.51
N LYS A 45 -39.98 69.10 93.73
CA LYS A 45 -39.17 69.98 94.64
C LYS A 45 -38.66 69.12 95.84
N PHE A 46 -37.64 69.42 96.66
CA PHE A 46 -36.96 70.62 97.21
C PHE A 46 -37.48 71.13 98.58
N TRP A 47 -36.61 71.03 99.61
CA TRP A 47 -36.53 71.62 100.99
C TRP A 47 -37.76 72.27 101.69
N GLY A 48 -37.84 72.09 103.02
CA GLY A 48 -38.57 73.01 103.92
C GLY A 48 -38.50 72.61 105.41
N SER A 49 -38.16 73.56 106.29
CA SER A 49 -38.24 73.45 107.76
C SER A 49 -39.28 74.43 108.34
N ASP A 50 -39.41 74.42 109.67
CA ASP A 50 -39.92 75.50 110.55
C ASP A 50 -41.43 75.67 110.85
N LYS A 51 -41.78 75.22 112.06
CA LYS A 51 -42.45 75.98 113.16
C LYS A 51 -43.96 76.33 113.13
N LYS A 52 -44.43 76.67 114.35
CA LYS A 52 -45.69 77.37 114.75
C LYS A 52 -46.97 76.50 114.79
N GLU A 53 -47.93 76.69 115.72
CA GLU A 53 -47.94 77.30 117.09
C GLU A 53 -49.31 76.96 117.76
N ASP A 54 -49.46 77.29 119.05
CA ASP A 54 -50.72 77.35 119.83
C ASP A 54 -51.50 76.01 120.07
N SER A 55 -52.32 75.84 121.11
CA SER A 55 -52.94 76.81 122.05
C SER A 55 -52.97 76.35 123.53
N ALA A 56 -53.08 77.31 124.47
CA ALA A 56 -53.49 77.09 125.88
C ALA A 56 -55.03 77.16 126.07
N PRO A 57 -55.62 76.94 127.27
CA PRO A 57 -55.71 77.95 128.38
C PRO A 57 -55.16 77.44 129.76
N GLU A 58 -54.74 78.25 130.75
CA GLU A 58 -55.45 79.13 131.75
C GLU A 58 -56.29 78.35 132.82
N ILE A 59 -56.28 78.51 134.18
CA ILE A 59 -55.96 79.54 135.24
C ILE A 59 -57.26 80.10 135.91
N ASP A 60 -57.45 80.32 137.23
CA ASP A 60 -56.57 80.26 138.45
C ASP A 60 -57.05 79.22 139.55
N THR A 61 -57.41 79.42 140.85
CA THR A 61 -57.70 80.60 141.74
C THR A 61 -57.54 80.30 143.27
N PHE A 62 -57.60 81.33 144.13
CA PHE A 62 -57.34 81.48 145.58
C PHE A 62 -58.47 81.12 146.62
N ALA A 63 -58.05 80.77 147.87
CA ALA A 63 -58.43 81.22 149.28
C ALA A 63 -59.92 81.51 149.74
N THR A 64 -60.31 81.86 151.00
CA THR A 64 -59.67 82.21 152.33
C THR A 64 -60.66 82.03 153.55
N ASP A 65 -60.16 81.99 154.82
CA ASP A 65 -60.82 82.28 156.15
C ASP A 65 -62.08 81.47 156.62
N GLY A 66 -62.53 81.42 157.90
CA GLY A 66 -61.97 81.84 159.23
C GLY A 66 -63.03 81.89 160.39
N LEU A 67 -62.59 81.78 161.68
CA LEU A 67 -63.32 82.05 162.98
C LEU A 67 -64.48 81.07 163.41
N PHE A 68 -64.90 80.88 164.69
CA PHE A 68 -64.47 81.33 166.05
C PHE A 68 -65.07 80.47 167.23
N LYS A 69 -64.35 80.37 168.39
CA LYS A 69 -64.85 80.23 169.82
C LYS A 69 -65.68 78.98 170.24
N ASP A 70 -65.76 78.49 171.49
CA ASP A 70 -65.25 78.76 172.87
C ASP A 70 -65.48 77.46 173.74
N GLU A 71 -65.07 77.18 174.99
CA GLU A 71 -64.19 77.80 176.04
C GLU A 71 -63.77 76.71 177.09
N GLY A 72 -62.62 76.88 177.78
CA GLY A 72 -62.24 76.21 179.06
C GLY A 72 -61.75 74.74 179.06
N ASP A 73 -60.95 74.26 180.04
CA ASP A 73 -60.06 74.93 181.00
C ASP A 73 -59.00 73.92 181.59
N LEU A 74 -57.89 74.42 182.15
CA LEU A 74 -56.85 73.76 182.98
C LEU A 74 -56.29 72.36 182.56
N ASP A 75 -55.13 72.32 181.89
CA ASP A 75 -53.88 71.76 182.48
C ASP A 75 -52.66 71.93 181.53
N GLY A 76 -51.64 72.68 181.95
CA GLY A 76 -50.48 73.02 181.10
C GLY A 76 -49.13 72.59 181.67
N GLN A 77 -48.43 71.67 180.99
CA GLN A 77 -46.96 71.49 181.04
C GLN A 77 -46.37 70.44 180.09
N VAL A 78 -47.17 69.58 179.43
CA VAL A 78 -46.65 68.39 178.71
C VAL A 78 -46.25 68.64 177.24
N GLU A 79 -46.91 69.56 176.51
CA GLU A 79 -46.69 69.74 175.06
C GLU A 79 -45.29 70.24 174.64
N VAL A 80 -44.49 70.73 175.60
CA VAL A 80 -43.12 71.23 175.35
C VAL A 80 -42.25 70.18 174.64
N LEU A 81 -42.46 68.90 174.90
CA LEU A 81 -41.71 67.79 174.29
C LEU A 81 -42.25 67.35 172.91
N THR A 82 -43.49 67.70 172.55
CA THR A 82 -44.09 67.28 171.27
C THR A 82 -43.69 68.19 170.10
N ALA A 83 -43.25 69.42 170.39
CA ALA A 83 -42.81 70.39 169.40
C ALA A 83 -41.48 70.02 168.73
N GLU A 84 -40.47 69.58 169.51
CA GLU A 84 -39.12 69.29 168.99
C GLU A 84 -39.08 68.06 168.07
N VAL A 85 -39.82 66.99 168.40
CA VAL A 85 -39.94 65.80 167.53
C VAL A 85 -40.49 66.18 166.15
N ARG A 86 -41.49 67.07 166.12
CA ARG A 86 -42.11 67.56 164.87
C ARG A 86 -41.19 68.50 164.08
N ALA A 87 -40.19 69.12 164.71
CA ALA A 87 -39.18 69.92 164.02
C ALA A 87 -38.15 69.04 163.28
N ALA A 88 -37.75 67.91 163.87
CA ALA A 88 -36.75 66.99 163.30
C ALA A 88 -37.26 66.19 162.08
N GLN A 89 -38.59 66.06 161.90
CA GLN A 89 -39.16 65.12 160.93
C GLN A 89 -39.28 65.67 159.49
N ARG A 90 -39.50 66.98 159.33
CA ARG A 90 -39.63 67.67 158.02
C ARG A 90 -38.50 67.37 156.99
N PRO A 91 -37.19 67.34 157.34
CA PRO A 91 -36.15 67.05 156.36
C PRO A 91 -36.13 65.59 155.86
N VAL A 92 -36.78 64.65 156.57
CA VAL A 92 -36.92 63.26 156.10
C VAL A 92 -38.02 63.17 155.04
N GLU A 93 -39.16 63.82 155.30
CA GLU A 93 -40.32 63.86 154.40
C GLU A 93 -39.96 64.52 153.05
N ALA A 94 -39.12 65.55 153.06
CA ALA A 94 -38.59 66.18 151.84
C ALA A 94 -37.78 65.21 150.95
N LYS A 95 -36.97 64.31 151.54
CA LYS A 95 -36.18 63.33 150.77
C LYS A 95 -37.02 62.20 150.18
N ILE A 96 -38.14 61.85 150.80
CA ILE A 96 -39.06 60.82 150.29
C ILE A 96 -39.73 61.31 148.99
N ALA A 97 -40.07 62.60 148.91
CA ALA A 97 -40.54 63.23 147.67
C ALA A 97 -39.46 63.30 146.57
N GLU A 98 -38.18 63.45 146.94
CA GLU A 98 -37.07 63.47 145.99
C GLU A 98 -36.79 62.07 145.38
N MET A 99 -36.85 61.00 146.19
CA MET A 99 -36.70 59.63 145.67
C MET A 99 -37.84 59.22 144.73
N THR A 100 -39.09 59.54 145.06
CA THR A 100 -40.25 59.19 144.21
C THR A 100 -40.24 59.94 142.87
N SER A 101 -39.62 61.13 142.80
CA SER A 101 -39.33 61.82 141.54
C SER A 101 -38.29 61.08 140.68
N LEU A 102 -37.24 60.54 141.32
CA LEU A 102 -36.19 59.77 140.63
C LEU A 102 -36.69 58.41 140.13
N GLU A 103 -37.54 57.71 140.89
CA GLU A 103 -38.22 56.48 140.42
C GLU A 103 -39.06 56.76 139.16
N GLY A 104 -39.79 57.88 139.13
CA GLY A 104 -40.55 58.32 137.94
C GLY A 104 -39.70 58.64 136.71
N MET A 105 -38.41 58.99 136.89
CA MET A 105 -37.46 59.11 135.77
C MET A 105 -36.91 57.75 135.34
N ALA A 106 -36.63 56.85 136.28
CA ALA A 106 -36.13 55.51 135.99
C ALA A 106 -37.10 54.68 135.14
N SER A 107 -38.42 54.76 135.42
CA SER A 107 -39.44 54.08 134.60
C SER A 107 -39.45 54.55 133.14
N ARG A 108 -39.32 55.85 132.88
CA ARG A 108 -39.29 56.39 131.50
C ARG A 108 -38.05 55.97 130.73
N ILE A 109 -36.90 55.87 131.40
CA ILE A 109 -35.67 55.35 130.80
C ILE A 109 -35.87 53.87 130.42
N ALA A 110 -36.54 53.08 131.26
CA ALA A 110 -36.82 51.67 130.95
C ALA A 110 -37.76 51.49 129.73
N GLU A 111 -38.80 52.32 129.59
CA GLU A 111 -39.67 52.30 128.39
C GLU A 111 -38.89 52.67 127.12
N GLN A 112 -38.07 53.73 127.14
CA GLN A 112 -37.28 54.13 125.97
C GLN A 112 -36.22 53.11 125.55
N TYR A 113 -35.65 52.34 126.51
CA TYR A 113 -34.75 51.24 126.18
C TYR A 113 -35.48 50.10 125.46
N ALA A 114 -36.71 49.77 125.86
CA ALA A 114 -37.49 48.70 125.22
C ALA A 114 -37.91 49.05 123.78
N GLU A 115 -38.33 50.30 123.52
CA GLU A 115 -38.62 50.74 122.15
C GLU A 115 -37.37 50.65 121.25
N LEU A 116 -36.23 51.19 121.71
CA LEU A 116 -34.96 51.15 120.98
C LEU A 116 -34.47 49.73 120.68
N GLU A 117 -34.66 48.78 121.61
CA GLU A 117 -34.29 47.38 121.41
C GLU A 117 -35.12 46.74 120.28
N THR A 118 -36.43 47.04 120.20
CA THR A 118 -37.29 46.56 119.10
C THR A 118 -37.00 47.23 117.74
N GLU A 119 -36.60 48.52 117.71
CA GLU A 119 -36.15 49.17 116.47
C GLU A 119 -34.82 48.58 115.97
N MET A 120 -33.91 48.20 116.88
CA MET A 120 -32.63 47.59 116.53
C MET A 120 -32.80 46.21 115.89
N GLU A 121 -33.76 45.42 116.38
CA GLU A 121 -34.03 44.07 115.86
C GLU A 121 -34.65 44.13 114.44
N LEU A 122 -35.58 45.06 114.19
CA LEU A 122 -36.14 45.32 112.85
C LEU A 122 -35.11 45.83 111.83
N LEU A 123 -34.14 46.66 112.27
CA LEU A 123 -33.05 47.11 111.39
C LEU A 123 -32.10 45.95 111.02
N SER A 124 -31.86 45.01 111.94
CA SER A 124 -31.05 43.81 111.70
C SER A 124 -31.66 42.89 110.63
N GLU A 125 -32.98 42.67 110.67
CA GLU A 125 -33.68 41.92 109.63
C GLU A 125 -33.62 42.62 108.25
N LEU A 126 -33.70 43.95 108.24
CA LEU A 126 -33.66 44.73 107.00
C LEU A 126 -32.29 44.70 106.30
N ASP A 127 -31.19 44.82 107.06
CA ASP A 127 -29.83 44.70 106.53
C ASP A 127 -29.56 43.28 105.98
N SER A 128 -29.97 42.24 106.72
CA SER A 128 -29.88 40.85 106.24
C SER A 128 -30.61 40.65 104.91
N SER A 129 -31.84 41.18 104.79
CA SER A 129 -32.61 41.13 103.53
C SER A 129 -31.96 41.92 102.39
N LYS A 130 -31.10 42.91 102.67
CA LYS A 130 -30.40 43.71 101.66
C LYS A 130 -29.11 43.05 101.17
N ASP A 131 -28.35 42.43 102.05
CA ASP A 131 -27.16 41.65 101.66
C ASP A 131 -27.54 40.44 100.77
N GLU A 132 -28.67 39.80 101.05
CA GLU A 132 -29.23 38.71 100.22
C GLU A 132 -29.57 39.20 98.79
N GLU A 133 -30.17 40.39 98.66
CA GLU A 133 -30.48 41.01 97.36
C GLU A 133 -29.20 41.40 96.60
N ILE A 134 -28.17 41.91 97.30
CA ILE A 134 -26.86 42.26 96.73
C ILE A 134 -26.15 41.00 96.19
N MET A 135 -26.18 39.88 96.93
CA MET A 135 -25.62 38.60 96.49
C MET A 135 -26.28 38.07 95.21
N VAL A 136 -27.61 38.17 95.11
CA VAL A 136 -28.39 37.76 93.93
C VAL A 136 -28.17 38.68 92.73
N LEU A 137 -27.94 39.98 92.95
CA LEU A 137 -27.61 40.91 91.86
C LEU A 137 -26.17 40.74 91.36
N LYS A 138 -25.22 40.48 92.26
CA LYS A 138 -23.82 40.28 91.92
C LYS A 138 -23.60 39.03 91.05
N THR A 139 -24.18 37.90 91.43
CA THR A 139 -24.13 36.66 90.62
C THR A 139 -24.74 36.86 89.23
N LYS A 140 -25.88 37.54 89.12
CA LYS A 140 -26.49 37.89 87.82
C LYS A 140 -25.64 38.83 86.97
N LEU A 141 -24.82 39.70 87.58
CA LEU A 141 -23.87 40.55 86.88
C LEU A 141 -22.72 39.71 86.30
N GLU A 142 -22.15 38.82 87.10
CA GLU A 142 -21.07 37.91 86.70
C GLU A 142 -21.52 36.98 85.55
N ASP A 143 -22.73 36.41 85.61
CA ASP A 143 -23.35 35.65 84.51
C ASP A 143 -23.53 36.48 83.22
N LEU A 144 -23.97 37.75 83.35
CA LEU A 144 -24.16 38.65 82.20
C LEU A 144 -22.83 39.07 81.56
N GLU A 145 -21.79 39.29 82.34
CA GLU A 145 -20.46 39.59 81.83
C GLU A 145 -19.84 38.36 81.13
N ALA A 146 -19.98 37.16 81.71
CA ALA A 146 -19.58 35.91 81.06
C ALA A 146 -20.34 35.65 79.75
N SER A 147 -21.66 35.87 79.73
CA SER A 147 -22.50 35.75 78.53
C SER A 147 -22.09 36.74 77.43
N LYS A 148 -21.81 37.99 77.81
CA LYS A 148 -21.34 39.06 76.92
C LYS A 148 -19.94 38.78 76.37
N GLN A 149 -19.04 38.22 77.20
CA GLN A 149 -17.70 37.78 76.81
C GLN A 149 -17.80 36.68 75.72
N ALA A 150 -18.55 35.61 75.99
CA ALA A 150 -18.74 34.51 75.05
C ALA A 150 -19.41 34.97 73.74
N ALA A 151 -20.39 35.88 73.80
CA ALA A 151 -21.04 36.46 72.62
C ALA A 151 -20.11 37.40 71.82
N ALA A 152 -19.11 38.02 72.45
CA ALA A 152 -18.07 38.77 71.77
C ALA A 152 -17.04 37.85 71.10
N GLU A 153 -16.64 36.78 71.78
CA GLU A 153 -15.70 35.77 71.28
C GLU A 153 -16.28 35.02 70.06
N GLN A 154 -17.53 34.51 70.13
CA GLN A 154 -18.21 33.91 68.96
C GLN A 154 -18.33 34.87 67.78
N ARG A 155 -18.51 36.17 68.02
CA ARG A 155 -18.52 37.19 66.95
C ARG A 155 -17.13 37.44 66.38
N ALA A 156 -16.08 37.40 67.21
CA ALA A 156 -14.70 37.50 66.76
C ALA A 156 -14.30 36.27 65.92
N GLU A 157 -14.61 35.06 66.37
CA GLU A 157 -14.39 33.81 65.63
C GLU A 157 -15.15 33.81 64.30
N HIS A 158 -16.45 34.14 64.29
CA HIS A 158 -17.24 34.22 63.07
C HIS A 158 -16.69 35.29 62.09
N MET A 159 -16.18 36.41 62.58
CA MET A 159 -15.54 37.44 61.75
C MET A 159 -14.16 37.01 61.25
N ALA A 160 -13.38 36.26 62.04
CA ALA A 160 -12.11 35.67 61.63
C ALA A 160 -12.31 34.61 60.54
N LEU A 161 -13.18 33.63 60.78
CA LEU A 161 -13.56 32.60 59.81
C LEU A 161 -14.12 33.19 58.51
N ARG A 162 -14.88 34.29 58.59
CA ARG A 162 -15.34 35.05 57.41
C ARG A 162 -14.19 35.78 56.71
N GLY A 163 -13.23 36.33 57.46
CA GLY A 163 -12.02 36.94 56.94
C GLY A 163 -11.15 35.94 56.17
N ASP A 164 -10.91 34.76 56.74
CA ASP A 164 -10.13 33.70 56.11
C ASP A 164 -10.85 33.11 54.89
N ARG A 165 -12.18 32.93 54.92
CA ARG A 165 -12.94 32.58 53.71
C ARG A 165 -12.81 33.63 52.61
N ILE A 166 -12.89 34.93 52.93
CA ILE A 166 -12.68 36.01 51.96
C ILE A 166 -11.23 36.00 51.43
N ARG A 167 -10.25 35.60 52.25
CA ARG A 167 -8.86 35.45 51.82
C ARG A 167 -8.70 34.26 50.87
N HIS A 168 -9.21 33.08 51.24
CA HIS A 168 -9.17 31.87 50.41
C HIS A 168 -9.97 32.01 49.11
N SER A 169 -11.12 32.69 49.12
CA SER A 169 -11.87 33.05 47.90
C SER A 169 -11.03 33.94 46.97
N ARG A 170 -10.31 34.93 47.51
CA ARG A 170 -9.38 35.77 46.71
C ARG A 170 -8.16 35.00 46.21
N GLU A 171 -7.61 34.10 47.01
CA GLU A 171 -6.50 33.21 46.65
C GLU A 171 -6.93 32.25 45.52
N ALA A 172 -8.13 31.66 45.61
CA ALA A 172 -8.73 30.81 44.58
C ALA A 172 -9.02 31.58 43.28
N LEU A 173 -9.63 32.77 43.36
CA LEU A 173 -9.86 33.64 42.19
C LEU A 173 -8.57 34.11 41.52
N ALA A 174 -7.47 34.27 42.27
CA ALA A 174 -6.16 34.55 41.70
C ALA A 174 -5.58 33.32 40.98
N ALA A 175 -5.72 32.12 41.58
CA ALA A 175 -5.28 30.87 40.98
C ALA A 175 -6.06 30.50 39.70
N ILE A 176 -7.40 30.63 39.70
CA ILE A 176 -8.25 30.44 38.51
C ILE A 176 -7.79 31.35 37.37
N LYS A 177 -7.56 32.65 37.66
CA LYS A 177 -7.06 33.60 36.66
C LYS A 177 -5.66 33.29 36.13
N ASP A 178 -4.82 32.57 36.87
CA ASP A 178 -3.53 32.12 36.34
C ASP A 178 -3.64 30.81 35.55
N LEU A 179 -4.54 29.89 35.94
CA LEU A 179 -4.90 28.73 35.13
C LEU A 179 -5.48 29.14 33.77
N ASP A 180 -6.34 30.16 33.71
CA ASP A 180 -6.82 30.74 32.43
C ASP A 180 -5.67 31.34 31.60
N ARG A 181 -4.67 31.98 32.24
CA ARG A 181 -3.45 32.46 31.56
C ARG A 181 -2.53 31.35 31.10
N GLN A 182 -2.56 30.18 31.75
CA GLN A 182 -1.80 29.01 31.34
C GLN A 182 -2.50 28.36 30.13
N ARG A 183 -3.82 28.13 30.22
CA ARG A 183 -4.66 27.66 29.11
C ARG A 183 -4.53 28.52 27.84
N THR A 184 -4.64 29.84 27.96
CA THR A 184 -4.49 30.75 26.80
C THR A 184 -3.09 30.80 26.20
N LYS A 185 -2.06 30.27 26.88
CA LYS A 185 -0.72 30.03 26.31
C LYS A 185 -0.58 28.67 25.63
N LEU A 186 -1.49 27.72 25.85
CA LEU A 186 -1.50 26.42 25.17
C LEU A 186 -2.28 26.47 23.84
N GLU A 187 -3.35 27.26 23.78
CA GLU A 187 -4.17 27.47 22.58
C GLU A 187 -3.37 27.71 21.27
N PRO A 188 -2.39 28.64 21.19
CA PRO A 188 -1.60 28.81 19.96
C PRO A 188 -0.75 27.58 19.62
N LYS A 189 -0.25 26.83 20.61
CA LYS A 189 0.54 25.61 20.39
C LYS A 189 -0.29 24.48 19.80
N PHE A 190 -1.57 24.38 20.18
CA PHE A 190 -2.52 23.46 19.53
C PHE A 190 -2.72 23.82 18.06
N VAL A 191 -2.82 25.11 17.72
CA VAL A 191 -2.95 25.55 16.32
C VAL A 191 -1.68 25.23 15.51
N GLU A 192 -0.49 25.47 16.07
CA GLU A 192 0.80 25.11 15.46
C GLU A 192 0.98 23.60 15.28
N LEU A 193 0.62 22.79 16.27
CA LEU A 193 0.69 21.32 16.17
C LEU A 193 -0.35 20.79 15.18
N ARG A 194 -1.58 21.28 15.20
CA ARG A 194 -2.65 20.83 14.29
C ARG A 194 -2.33 21.16 12.84
N THR A 195 -1.84 22.37 12.56
CA THR A 195 -1.35 22.73 11.22
C THR A 195 -0.12 21.92 10.81
N SER A 196 0.76 21.55 11.74
CA SER A 196 1.88 20.64 11.47
C SER A 196 1.43 19.21 11.16
N ILE A 197 0.41 18.69 11.87
CA ILE A 197 -0.22 17.38 11.61
C ILE A 197 -0.90 17.37 10.23
N ASP A 198 -1.67 18.40 9.91
CA ASP A 198 -2.35 18.53 8.61
C ASP A 198 -1.33 18.66 7.46
N ALA A 199 -0.23 19.41 7.65
CA ALA A 199 0.87 19.50 6.70
C ALA A 199 1.61 18.16 6.53
N ALA A 200 1.86 17.41 7.60
CA ALA A 200 2.45 16.08 7.53
C ALA A 200 1.53 15.08 6.81
N ALA A 201 0.22 15.10 7.11
CA ALA A 201 -0.77 14.30 6.41
C ALA A 201 -0.95 14.72 4.93
N ALA A 202 -0.67 15.97 4.57
CA ALA A 202 -0.63 16.41 3.17
C ALA A 202 0.62 15.86 2.45
N LYS A 203 1.81 15.93 3.08
CA LYS A 203 3.05 15.29 2.58
C LYS A 203 2.85 13.78 2.37
N GLU A 204 2.27 13.09 3.36
CA GLU A 204 2.00 11.65 3.34
C GLU A 204 1.14 11.25 2.13
N ARG A 205 -0.02 11.90 1.93
CA ARG A 205 -0.89 11.66 0.75
C ARG A 205 -0.17 11.94 -0.57
N ALA A 206 0.65 12.99 -0.63
CA ALA A 206 1.42 13.33 -1.83
C ALA A 206 2.55 12.33 -2.14
N LEU A 207 3.20 11.77 -1.11
CA LEU A 207 4.17 10.68 -1.26
C LEU A 207 3.48 9.37 -1.67
N GLN A 208 2.31 9.04 -1.09
CA GLN A 208 1.56 7.84 -1.45
C GLN A 208 1.17 7.87 -2.93
N SER A 209 0.59 8.98 -3.39
CA SER A 209 0.23 9.16 -4.80
C SER A 209 1.44 9.03 -5.75
N LYS A 210 2.65 9.39 -5.32
CA LYS A 210 3.89 9.15 -6.08
C LYS A 210 4.27 7.67 -6.08
N MET A 211 4.25 7.01 -4.92
CA MET A 211 4.54 5.57 -4.80
C MET A 211 3.57 4.74 -5.64
N ASP A 212 2.27 5.02 -5.58
CA ASP A 212 1.24 4.35 -6.39
C ASP A 212 1.51 4.52 -7.90
N SER A 213 1.88 5.74 -8.31
CA SER A 213 2.22 6.05 -9.70
C SER A 213 3.48 5.33 -10.18
N VAL A 214 4.54 5.27 -9.37
CA VAL A 214 5.78 4.53 -9.70
C VAL A 214 5.51 3.02 -9.71
N THR A 215 4.77 2.48 -8.75
CA THR A 215 4.37 1.06 -8.71
C THR A 215 3.61 0.67 -9.98
N LYS A 216 2.65 1.50 -10.39
CA LYS A 216 1.86 1.31 -11.62
C LYS A 216 2.70 1.43 -12.90
N TYR A 217 3.74 2.26 -12.90
CA TYR A 217 4.70 2.35 -14.00
C TYR A 217 5.60 1.11 -14.07
N ASN A 218 6.20 0.70 -12.96
CA ASN A 218 7.07 -0.48 -12.88
C ASN A 218 6.31 -1.76 -13.28
N GLY A 219 5.05 -1.90 -12.85
CA GLY A 219 4.18 -3.00 -13.31
C GLY A 219 4.04 -3.06 -14.83
N LYS A 220 3.83 -1.91 -15.50
CA LYS A 220 3.78 -1.85 -16.97
C LYS A 220 5.11 -2.18 -17.63
N VAL A 221 6.23 -1.63 -17.14
CA VAL A 221 7.55 -1.89 -17.73
C VAL A 221 7.95 -3.36 -17.52
N SER A 222 7.56 -3.97 -16.39
CA SER A 222 7.72 -5.40 -16.15
C SER A 222 6.89 -6.25 -17.14
N THR A 223 5.65 -5.88 -17.44
CA THR A 223 4.86 -6.54 -18.50
C THR A 223 5.53 -6.43 -19.87
N ILE A 224 5.93 -5.21 -20.27
CA ILE A 224 6.61 -4.96 -21.56
C ILE A 224 7.95 -5.71 -21.64
N SER A 225 8.69 -5.82 -20.55
CA SER A 225 9.93 -6.61 -20.49
C SER A 225 9.66 -8.10 -20.69
N GLY A 226 8.60 -8.65 -20.08
CA GLY A 226 8.18 -10.04 -20.28
C GLY A 226 7.69 -10.33 -21.71
N GLU A 227 6.94 -9.41 -22.31
CA GLU A 227 6.56 -9.45 -23.73
C GLU A 227 7.80 -9.40 -24.63
N THR A 228 8.79 -8.56 -24.30
CA THR A 228 10.07 -8.47 -25.02
C THR A 228 10.88 -9.76 -24.91
N ASP A 229 10.90 -10.40 -23.74
CA ASP A 229 11.54 -11.71 -23.54
C ASP A 229 10.89 -12.81 -24.38
N GLN A 230 9.55 -12.89 -24.42
CA GLN A 230 8.85 -13.85 -25.28
C GLN A 230 9.16 -13.62 -26.76
N LEU A 231 9.08 -12.37 -27.23
CA LEU A 231 9.43 -12.01 -28.63
C LEU A 231 10.89 -12.33 -28.97
N LEU A 232 11.80 -12.23 -28.00
CA LEU A 232 13.22 -12.56 -28.18
C LEU A 232 13.42 -14.08 -28.32
N VAL A 233 12.70 -14.90 -27.54
CA VAL A 233 12.68 -16.37 -27.71
C VAL A 233 12.11 -16.74 -29.09
N GLU A 234 10.93 -16.24 -29.45
CA GLU A 234 10.28 -16.51 -30.74
C GLU A 234 11.18 -16.11 -31.93
N ALA A 235 11.88 -14.97 -31.83
CA ALA A 235 12.82 -14.52 -32.86
C ALA A 235 14.07 -15.41 -32.96
N VAL A 236 14.58 -15.93 -31.84
CA VAL A 236 15.72 -16.87 -31.81
C VAL A 236 15.31 -18.25 -32.38
N GLU A 237 14.12 -18.75 -32.07
CA GLU A 237 13.59 -19.98 -32.67
C GLU A 237 13.37 -19.83 -34.18
N HIS A 238 12.81 -18.70 -34.62
CA HIS A 238 12.67 -18.38 -36.04
C HIS A 238 14.03 -18.30 -36.75
N LYS A 239 15.06 -17.71 -36.12
CA LYS A 239 16.43 -17.71 -36.64
C LYS A 239 16.97 -19.14 -36.81
N ALA A 240 16.81 -20.00 -35.80
CA ALA A 240 17.27 -21.40 -35.85
C ALA A 240 16.54 -22.21 -36.94
N ALA A 241 15.25 -21.94 -37.16
CA ALA A 241 14.48 -22.53 -38.26
C ALA A 241 15.02 -22.10 -39.63
N LEU A 242 15.35 -20.80 -39.82
CA LEU A 242 15.96 -20.30 -41.04
C LEU A 242 17.37 -20.88 -41.29
N ASP A 243 18.20 -21.04 -40.26
CA ASP A 243 19.51 -21.71 -40.35
C ASP A 243 19.37 -23.15 -40.86
N SER A 244 18.41 -23.90 -40.32
CA SER A 244 18.10 -25.27 -40.74
C SER A 244 17.59 -25.33 -42.19
N GLN A 245 16.72 -24.40 -42.61
CA GLN A 245 16.28 -24.29 -44.00
C GLN A 245 17.44 -23.95 -44.94
N LEU A 246 18.30 -23.01 -44.56
CA LEU A 246 19.48 -22.59 -45.33
C LEU A 246 20.48 -23.74 -45.51
N TYR A 247 20.74 -24.52 -44.46
CA TYR A 247 21.59 -25.71 -44.53
C TYR A 247 21.02 -26.77 -45.49
N ASN A 248 19.72 -27.08 -45.35
CA ASN A 248 19.06 -28.07 -46.20
C ASN A 248 19.00 -27.63 -47.68
N ALA A 249 18.71 -26.35 -47.94
CA ALA A 249 18.68 -25.80 -49.30
C ALA A 249 20.07 -25.82 -49.97
N LYS A 250 21.15 -25.47 -49.23
CA LYS A 250 22.54 -25.59 -49.70
C LYS A 250 22.89 -27.04 -50.05
N ARG A 251 22.69 -27.97 -49.10
CA ARG A 251 22.98 -29.40 -49.30
C ARG A 251 22.24 -30.00 -50.49
N LEU A 252 20.98 -29.60 -50.70
CA LEU A 252 20.18 -30.06 -51.84
C LEU A 252 20.71 -29.48 -53.17
N MET A 253 21.09 -28.20 -53.22
CA MET A 253 21.76 -27.61 -54.38
C MET A 253 23.08 -28.32 -54.70
N ASP A 254 23.91 -28.61 -53.71
CA ASP A 254 25.21 -29.27 -53.91
C ASP A 254 25.03 -30.67 -54.53
N ASN A 255 24.08 -31.45 -54.00
CA ASN A 255 23.70 -32.75 -54.57
C ASN A 255 23.25 -32.63 -56.04
N MET A 256 22.46 -31.60 -56.38
CA MET A 256 22.00 -31.37 -57.75
C MET A 256 23.13 -30.94 -58.69
N ASN A 257 24.05 -30.09 -58.22
CA ASN A 257 25.22 -29.66 -58.99
C ASN A 257 26.16 -30.85 -59.25
N GLN A 258 26.37 -31.73 -58.26
CA GLN A 258 27.08 -33.00 -58.47
C GLN A 258 26.37 -33.90 -59.49
N ASN A 259 25.04 -34.08 -59.38
CA ASN A 259 24.25 -34.87 -60.33
C ASN A 259 24.33 -34.32 -61.77
N LYS A 260 24.29 -32.98 -61.92
CA LYS A 260 24.47 -32.26 -63.19
C LYS A 260 25.85 -32.53 -63.80
N VAL A 261 26.93 -32.47 -63.01
CA VAL A 261 28.30 -32.77 -63.46
C VAL A 261 28.47 -34.24 -63.84
N LEU A 262 27.88 -35.17 -63.09
CA LEU A 262 27.87 -36.60 -63.45
C LEU A 262 27.16 -36.83 -64.79
N LYS A 263 25.99 -36.23 -65.00
CA LYS A 263 25.25 -36.35 -66.27
C LYS A 263 25.96 -35.66 -67.44
N GLN A 264 26.62 -34.52 -67.23
CA GLN A 264 27.50 -33.91 -68.23
C GLN A 264 28.69 -34.83 -68.60
N THR A 265 29.25 -35.55 -67.62
CA THR A 265 30.32 -36.53 -67.85
C THR A 265 29.82 -37.74 -68.65
N LEU A 266 28.60 -38.22 -68.39
CA LEU A 266 27.94 -39.27 -69.18
C LEU A 266 27.64 -38.81 -70.62
N ILE A 267 27.20 -37.57 -70.84
CA ILE A 267 27.01 -37.00 -72.18
C ILE A 267 28.34 -37.01 -72.97
N GLN A 268 29.44 -36.58 -72.35
CA GLN A 268 30.77 -36.69 -72.99
C GLN A 268 31.18 -38.14 -73.27
N GLY A 269 30.76 -39.09 -72.43
CA GLY A 269 30.92 -40.52 -72.69
C GLY A 269 30.18 -40.95 -73.97
N LYS A 270 28.90 -40.58 -74.07
CA LYS A 270 28.04 -40.85 -75.23
C LYS A 270 28.54 -40.16 -76.50
N ASP A 271 29.12 -38.96 -76.43
CA ASP A 271 29.77 -38.30 -77.57
C ASP A 271 30.99 -39.08 -78.10
N ARG A 272 31.81 -39.64 -77.20
CA ARG A 272 32.94 -40.51 -77.59
C ARG A 272 32.45 -41.83 -78.20
N GLU A 273 31.37 -42.39 -77.67
CA GLU A 273 30.72 -43.61 -78.20
C GLU A 273 30.12 -43.39 -79.59
N MET A 274 29.40 -42.28 -79.82
CA MET A 274 28.92 -41.93 -81.16
C MET A 274 30.07 -41.75 -82.15
N ALA A 275 31.17 -41.12 -81.75
CA ALA A 275 32.32 -40.91 -82.63
C ALA A 275 32.96 -42.24 -83.09
N THR A 276 33.13 -43.21 -82.17
CA THR A 276 33.69 -44.52 -82.54
C THR A 276 32.71 -45.36 -83.37
N LEU A 277 31.40 -45.29 -83.09
CA LEU A 277 30.37 -45.94 -83.91
C LEU A 277 30.34 -45.37 -85.34
N VAL A 278 30.39 -44.04 -85.49
CA VAL A 278 30.43 -43.35 -86.78
C VAL A 278 31.68 -43.73 -87.58
N ASP A 279 32.85 -43.82 -86.95
CA ASP A 279 34.08 -44.24 -87.63
C ASP A 279 34.11 -45.74 -87.95
N ASN A 280 33.46 -46.58 -87.16
CA ASN A 280 33.28 -47.99 -87.49
C ASN A 280 32.32 -48.19 -88.67
N LEU A 281 31.19 -47.46 -88.71
CA LEU A 281 30.29 -47.43 -89.87
C LEU A 281 31.03 -47.01 -91.15
N LYS A 282 31.88 -45.98 -91.11
CA LYS A 282 32.73 -45.58 -92.26
C LYS A 282 33.68 -46.70 -92.72
N LYS A 283 34.26 -47.49 -91.80
CA LYS A 283 35.12 -48.64 -92.15
C LYS A 283 34.31 -49.76 -92.79
N MET A 284 33.13 -50.05 -92.25
CA MET A 284 32.22 -51.09 -92.75
C MET A 284 31.66 -50.74 -94.13
N ASP A 285 31.32 -49.48 -94.39
CA ASP A 285 30.94 -49.01 -95.73
C ASP A 285 32.08 -49.19 -96.73
N LYS A 286 33.32 -48.78 -96.39
CA LYS A 286 34.49 -48.99 -97.26
C LYS A 286 34.75 -50.47 -97.54
N ALA A 287 34.62 -51.34 -96.54
CA ALA A 287 34.77 -52.79 -96.70
C ALA A 287 33.66 -53.38 -97.59
N THR A 288 32.41 -52.97 -97.39
CA THR A 288 31.25 -53.45 -98.17
C THR A 288 31.30 -52.94 -99.61
N GLN A 289 31.75 -51.70 -99.83
CA GLN A 289 32.01 -51.16 -101.18
C GLN A 289 33.13 -51.92 -101.88
N LYS A 290 34.23 -52.25 -101.18
CA LYS A 290 35.32 -53.05 -101.74
C LYS A 290 34.82 -54.44 -102.16
N LEU A 291 34.13 -55.17 -101.29
CA LEU A 291 33.57 -56.49 -101.61
C LEU A 291 32.62 -56.45 -102.80
N LYS A 292 31.75 -55.44 -102.89
CA LYS A 292 30.87 -55.24 -104.05
C LYS A 292 31.66 -54.95 -105.34
N ALA A 293 32.72 -54.16 -105.27
CA ALA A 293 33.56 -53.85 -106.43
C ALA A 293 34.41 -55.05 -106.88
N ASP A 294 34.91 -55.86 -105.95
CA ASP A 294 35.68 -57.07 -106.25
C ASP A 294 34.76 -58.18 -106.79
N ARG A 295 33.54 -58.33 -106.26
CA ARG A 295 32.50 -59.17 -106.88
C ARG A 295 32.19 -58.75 -108.32
N VAL A 296 32.05 -57.46 -108.62
CA VAL A 296 31.81 -57.00 -110.01
C VAL A 296 32.97 -57.31 -110.97
N LYS A 297 34.19 -57.55 -110.46
CA LYS A 297 35.31 -58.11 -111.27
C LYS A 297 35.16 -59.63 -111.43
N HIS A 298 34.83 -60.32 -110.33
CA HIS A 298 34.62 -61.75 -110.30
C HIS A 298 33.52 -62.18 -111.29
N ASP A 299 32.33 -61.56 -111.22
CA ASP A 299 31.18 -61.84 -112.09
C ASP A 299 31.52 -61.62 -113.58
N ARG A 300 32.47 -60.73 -113.91
CA ARG A 300 32.98 -60.55 -115.28
C ARG A 300 33.94 -61.67 -115.68
N ALA A 301 34.86 -62.06 -114.80
CA ALA A 301 35.82 -63.13 -115.06
C ALA A 301 35.12 -64.51 -115.21
N VAL A 302 34.06 -64.77 -114.43
CA VAL A 302 33.16 -65.93 -114.63
C VAL A 302 32.55 -65.89 -116.02
N LYS A 303 31.99 -64.73 -116.43
CA LYS A 303 31.42 -64.59 -117.77
C LYS A 303 32.45 -64.80 -118.87
N GLU A 304 33.65 -64.23 -118.75
CA GLU A 304 34.75 -64.42 -119.71
C GLU A 304 35.14 -65.90 -119.82
N LYS A 305 35.14 -66.67 -118.71
CA LYS A 305 35.32 -68.13 -118.74
C LYS A 305 34.13 -68.86 -119.39
N HIS A 306 32.88 -68.48 -119.14
CA HIS A 306 31.72 -69.07 -119.84
C HIS A 306 31.77 -68.81 -121.35
N ASP A 307 32.08 -67.58 -121.76
CA ASP A 307 32.21 -67.20 -123.18
C ASP A 307 33.35 -67.99 -123.85
N ALA A 308 34.46 -68.22 -123.13
CA ALA A 308 35.56 -69.08 -123.58
C ALA A 308 35.17 -70.58 -123.63
N LYS A 309 34.46 -71.11 -122.62
CA LYS A 309 33.93 -72.48 -122.61
C LYS A 309 32.99 -72.72 -123.79
N ALA A 310 32.11 -71.76 -124.07
CA ALA A 310 31.23 -71.79 -125.25
C ALA A 310 31.99 -71.64 -126.58
N ALA A 311 33.16 -71.00 -126.60
CA ALA A 311 34.04 -70.98 -127.77
C ALA A 311 34.75 -72.33 -127.98
N LEU A 312 35.20 -73.00 -126.91
CA LEU A 312 35.77 -74.36 -126.98
C LEU A 312 34.72 -75.38 -127.43
N GLN A 313 33.48 -75.33 -126.92
CA GLN A 313 32.40 -76.22 -127.37
C GLN A 313 32.22 -76.15 -128.88
N ARG A 314 32.07 -74.95 -129.44
CA ARG A 314 31.94 -74.73 -130.90
C ARG A 314 33.14 -75.26 -131.70
N GLN A 315 34.34 -75.30 -131.11
CA GLN A 315 35.50 -75.91 -131.74
C GLN A 315 35.45 -77.45 -131.69
N ILE A 316 35.01 -78.04 -130.58
CA ILE A 316 34.80 -79.49 -130.45
C ILE A 316 33.69 -79.94 -131.43
N ASP A 317 32.56 -79.25 -131.47
CA ASP A 317 31.45 -79.51 -132.41
C ASP A 317 31.94 -79.46 -133.87
N ALA A 318 32.80 -78.50 -134.20
CA ALA A 318 33.39 -78.35 -135.53
C ALA A 318 34.44 -79.44 -135.85
N LEU A 319 35.19 -79.95 -134.86
CA LEU A 319 36.06 -81.11 -135.04
C LEU A 319 35.25 -82.39 -135.25
N ASP A 320 34.14 -82.57 -134.54
CA ASP A 320 33.26 -83.74 -134.69
C ASP A 320 32.53 -83.73 -136.05
N ALA A 321 32.17 -82.55 -136.55
CA ALA A 321 31.72 -82.38 -137.94
C ALA A 321 32.82 -82.72 -138.96
N GLN A 322 34.06 -82.29 -138.75
CA GLN A 322 35.20 -82.62 -139.64
C GLN A 322 35.57 -84.11 -139.60
N ALA A 323 35.49 -84.76 -138.43
CA ALA A 323 35.67 -86.19 -138.28
C ALA A 323 34.57 -86.97 -139.03
N SER A 324 33.32 -86.52 -138.93
CA SER A 324 32.19 -87.11 -139.65
C SER A 324 32.37 -87.04 -141.18
N ASP A 325 32.82 -85.89 -141.70
CA ASP A 325 33.11 -85.72 -143.13
C ASP A 325 34.29 -86.58 -143.61
N LEU A 326 35.38 -86.67 -142.84
CA LEU A 326 36.51 -87.54 -143.14
C LEU A 326 36.13 -89.04 -143.13
N GLN A 327 35.23 -89.46 -142.24
CA GLN A 327 34.73 -90.84 -142.20
C GLN A 327 33.80 -91.17 -143.38
N LEU A 328 33.10 -90.17 -143.93
CA LEU A 328 32.29 -90.28 -145.14
C LEU A 328 33.17 -90.38 -146.40
N ASN A 329 34.13 -89.47 -146.55
CA ASN A 329 34.87 -89.27 -147.80
C ASN A 329 36.20 -90.06 -147.90
N ARG A 330 36.73 -90.58 -146.79
CA ARG A 330 37.87 -91.52 -146.68
C ARG A 330 39.03 -91.31 -147.69
N PRO A 331 39.68 -90.14 -147.72
CA PRO A 331 40.85 -89.90 -148.57
C PRO A 331 42.01 -90.87 -148.26
N LYS A 332 42.99 -91.00 -149.19
CA LYS A 332 44.11 -91.97 -149.12
C LYS A 332 45.03 -91.88 -147.89
N ASN A 333 44.81 -90.93 -146.98
CA ASN A 333 45.55 -90.72 -145.73
C ASN A 333 44.63 -90.58 -144.49
N TRP A 334 43.35 -90.94 -144.61
CA TRP A 334 42.29 -90.59 -143.65
C TRP A 334 42.61 -90.96 -142.20
N GLU A 335 43.16 -92.15 -141.92
CA GLU A 335 43.52 -92.60 -140.56
C GLU A 335 44.49 -91.64 -139.86
N ARG A 336 45.48 -91.10 -140.60
CA ARG A 336 46.48 -90.17 -140.07
C ARG A 336 45.93 -88.75 -139.91
N SER A 337 44.84 -88.42 -140.60
CA SER A 337 44.08 -87.19 -140.41
C SER A 337 43.12 -87.31 -139.23
N GLN A 338 42.38 -88.43 -139.13
CA GLN A 338 41.48 -88.77 -138.04
C GLN A 338 42.21 -88.74 -136.69
N LYS A 339 43.32 -89.48 -136.56
CA LYS A 339 44.14 -89.47 -135.33
C LYS A 339 44.56 -88.06 -134.89
N LYS A 340 44.85 -87.16 -135.85
CA LYS A 340 45.17 -85.75 -135.55
C LYS A 340 43.96 -84.91 -135.15
N LEU A 341 42.75 -85.26 -135.57
CA LEU A 341 41.52 -84.66 -135.04
C LEU A 341 41.24 -85.21 -133.64
N ASP A 342 41.38 -86.51 -133.41
CA ASP A 342 41.19 -87.15 -132.09
C ASP A 342 42.16 -86.59 -131.03
N GLU A 343 43.44 -86.43 -131.39
CA GLU A 343 44.47 -85.80 -130.55
C GLU A 343 44.10 -84.33 -130.21
N LYS A 344 43.58 -83.56 -131.17
CA LYS A 344 43.11 -82.19 -130.94
C LYS A 344 41.85 -82.15 -130.09
N ARG A 345 40.86 -83.00 -130.38
CA ARG A 345 39.60 -83.14 -129.63
C ARG A 345 39.90 -83.41 -128.17
N SER A 346 40.72 -84.42 -127.88
CA SER A 346 41.16 -84.76 -126.52
C SER A 346 41.89 -83.60 -125.81
N SER A 347 42.63 -82.76 -126.55
CA SER A 347 43.26 -81.56 -126.00
C SER A 347 42.25 -80.44 -125.69
N LEU A 348 41.28 -80.17 -126.57
CA LEU A 348 40.24 -79.17 -126.35
C LEU A 348 39.27 -79.60 -125.24
N GLU A 349 38.92 -80.87 -125.17
CA GLU A 349 38.01 -81.45 -124.18
C GLU A 349 38.64 -81.44 -122.77
N LYS A 350 39.97 -81.60 -122.66
CA LYS A 350 40.71 -81.32 -121.42
C LYS A 350 40.67 -79.85 -121.01
N GLN A 351 40.81 -78.92 -121.97
CA GLN A 351 40.71 -77.49 -121.70
C GLN A 351 39.27 -77.08 -121.31
N PHE A 352 38.27 -77.70 -121.92
CA PHE A 352 36.85 -77.51 -121.61
C PHE A 352 36.53 -77.99 -120.20
N ASN A 353 36.93 -79.21 -119.84
CA ASN A 353 36.73 -79.76 -118.49
C ASN A 353 37.50 -78.97 -117.42
N GLN A 354 38.70 -78.45 -117.75
CA GLN A 354 39.41 -77.54 -116.85
C GLN A 354 38.64 -76.22 -116.69
N LEU A 355 38.14 -75.61 -117.77
CA LEU A 355 37.30 -74.40 -117.69
C LEU A 355 36.01 -74.64 -116.91
N ASP A 356 35.43 -75.85 -116.95
CA ASP A 356 34.23 -76.19 -116.20
C ASP A 356 34.51 -76.18 -114.69
N TYR A 357 35.52 -76.92 -114.25
CA TYR A 357 35.99 -76.92 -112.85
C TYR A 357 36.40 -75.51 -112.38
N ASP A 358 37.06 -74.75 -113.25
CA ASP A 358 37.46 -73.36 -113.03
C ASP A 358 36.28 -72.38 -112.93
N ILE A 359 35.10 -72.75 -113.42
CA ILE A 359 33.84 -71.98 -113.32
C ILE A 359 33.11 -72.40 -112.04
N ASP A 360 32.92 -73.70 -111.79
CA ASP A 360 32.28 -74.22 -110.58
C ASP A 360 32.95 -73.69 -109.30
N MET A 361 34.29 -73.71 -109.26
CA MET A 361 35.07 -73.15 -108.16
C MET A 361 34.88 -71.63 -108.01
N MET A 362 34.74 -70.90 -109.11
CA MET A 362 34.50 -69.46 -109.07
C MET A 362 33.07 -69.13 -108.65
N ASP A 363 32.04 -69.84 -109.14
CA ASP A 363 30.66 -69.60 -108.71
C ASP A 363 30.46 -69.88 -107.21
N MET A 364 31.21 -70.84 -106.65
CA MET A 364 31.32 -71.03 -105.19
C MET A 364 31.95 -69.82 -104.48
N ASP A 365 33.05 -69.25 -105.00
CA ASP A 365 33.65 -68.01 -104.48
C ASP A 365 32.75 -66.78 -104.66
N GLY A 366 31.90 -66.77 -105.69
CA GLY A 366 30.84 -65.78 -105.89
C GLY A 366 29.72 -65.91 -104.85
N ALA A 367 29.36 -67.14 -104.47
CA ALA A 367 28.39 -67.42 -103.42
C ALA A 367 28.91 -67.04 -102.01
N THR A 368 30.16 -67.36 -101.67
CA THR A 368 30.77 -66.94 -100.41
C THR A 368 30.89 -65.41 -100.34
N SER A 369 31.35 -64.76 -101.42
CA SER A 369 31.40 -63.28 -101.55
C SER A 369 30.02 -62.63 -101.41
N THR A 370 28.95 -63.29 -101.90
CA THR A 370 27.56 -62.83 -101.73
C THR A 370 27.16 -62.84 -100.26
N ASN A 371 27.46 -63.93 -99.55
CA ASN A 371 27.14 -64.09 -98.14
C ASN A 371 27.94 -63.10 -97.26
N GLU A 372 29.22 -62.85 -97.57
CA GLU A 372 30.01 -61.82 -96.88
C GLU A 372 29.40 -60.42 -97.00
N VAL A 373 28.95 -60.03 -98.20
CA VAL A 373 28.29 -58.74 -98.44
C VAL A 373 26.96 -58.64 -97.68
N ALA A 374 26.20 -59.74 -97.60
CA ALA A 374 24.97 -59.78 -96.82
C ALA A 374 25.23 -59.62 -95.32
N THR A 375 26.17 -60.40 -94.76
CA THR A 375 26.57 -60.32 -93.34
C THR A 375 27.03 -58.92 -92.96
N LYS A 376 27.97 -58.32 -93.70
CA LYS A 376 28.48 -56.96 -93.40
C LYS A 376 27.43 -55.86 -93.60
N SER A 377 26.43 -56.09 -94.46
CA SER A 377 25.27 -55.19 -94.57
C SER A 377 24.34 -55.30 -93.35
N SER A 378 24.17 -56.50 -92.79
CA SER A 378 23.41 -56.74 -91.55
C SER A 378 24.12 -56.16 -90.32
N GLU A 379 25.43 -56.40 -90.17
CA GLU A 379 26.26 -55.77 -89.14
C GLU A 379 26.21 -54.24 -89.23
N LYS A 380 26.19 -53.66 -90.44
CA LYS A 380 26.03 -52.22 -90.61
C LYS A 380 24.67 -51.77 -90.08
N ALA A 381 23.59 -52.49 -90.37
CA ALA A 381 22.25 -52.14 -89.90
C ALA A 381 22.14 -52.14 -88.36
N THR A 382 22.74 -53.12 -87.68
CA THR A 382 22.76 -53.15 -86.21
C THR A 382 23.62 -52.04 -85.61
N ALA A 383 24.80 -51.76 -86.18
CA ALA A 383 25.64 -50.63 -85.78
C ALA A 383 24.97 -49.26 -86.03
N GLN A 384 24.18 -49.14 -87.12
CA GLN A 384 23.39 -47.96 -87.44
C GLN A 384 22.26 -47.76 -86.43
N GLN A 385 21.57 -48.84 -86.03
CA GLN A 385 20.53 -48.79 -84.99
C GLN A 385 21.13 -48.34 -83.65
N HIS A 386 22.23 -48.96 -83.22
CA HIS A 386 22.93 -48.61 -81.97
C HIS A 386 23.32 -47.12 -81.92
N LEU A 387 23.78 -46.55 -83.04
CA LEU A 387 24.05 -45.11 -83.13
C LEU A 387 22.80 -44.25 -82.87
N THR A 388 21.61 -44.65 -83.35
CA THR A 388 20.37 -43.91 -83.07
C THR A 388 19.92 -44.02 -81.62
N ASP A 389 20.22 -45.14 -80.94
CA ASP A 389 19.87 -45.33 -79.54
C ASP A 389 20.80 -44.54 -78.61
N VAL A 390 22.11 -44.56 -78.88
CA VAL A 390 23.09 -43.70 -78.20
C VAL A 390 22.75 -42.20 -78.39
N GLN A 391 22.25 -41.80 -79.55
CA GLN A 391 21.74 -40.44 -79.80
C GLN A 391 20.50 -40.10 -78.95
N ARG A 392 19.54 -41.03 -78.82
CA ARG A 392 18.34 -40.86 -77.96
C ARG A 392 18.72 -40.74 -76.49
N GLU A 393 19.62 -41.60 -76.01
CA GLU A 393 20.14 -41.55 -74.64
C GLU A 393 20.84 -40.24 -74.32
N LYS A 394 21.70 -39.75 -75.24
CA LYS A 394 22.34 -38.43 -75.09
C LYS A 394 21.30 -37.32 -74.97
N ALA A 395 20.34 -37.25 -75.89
CA ALA A 395 19.31 -36.20 -75.87
C ALA A 395 18.48 -36.23 -74.56
N ALA A 396 18.16 -37.42 -74.05
CA ALA A 396 17.48 -37.59 -72.76
C ALA A 396 18.33 -37.11 -71.57
N LEU A 397 19.66 -37.32 -71.60
CA LEU A 397 20.58 -36.79 -70.60
C LEU A 397 20.72 -35.26 -70.69
N GLU A 398 20.78 -34.69 -71.89
CA GLU A 398 20.86 -33.24 -72.10
C GLU A 398 19.64 -32.51 -71.54
N VAL A 399 18.43 -33.04 -71.79
CA VAL A 399 17.18 -32.53 -71.19
C VAL A 399 17.23 -32.58 -69.65
N GLN A 400 17.76 -33.66 -69.06
CA GLN A 400 17.91 -33.77 -67.61
C GLN A 400 18.96 -32.81 -67.03
N VAL A 401 20.05 -32.53 -67.74
CA VAL A 401 21.05 -31.52 -67.34
C VAL A 401 20.46 -30.11 -67.39
N ALA A 402 19.62 -29.81 -68.40
CA ALA A 402 18.91 -28.54 -68.48
C ALA A 402 17.86 -28.39 -67.36
N ALA A 403 17.12 -29.46 -67.02
CA ALA A 403 16.18 -29.47 -65.91
C ALA A 403 16.86 -29.21 -64.55
N LEU A 404 17.90 -29.98 -64.22
CA LEU A 404 18.70 -29.78 -63.01
C LEU A 404 19.31 -28.37 -62.94
N GLY A 405 19.69 -27.79 -64.08
CA GLY A 405 20.19 -26.41 -64.15
C GLY A 405 19.16 -25.36 -63.78
N LYS A 406 17.90 -25.49 -64.25
CA LYS A 406 16.81 -24.58 -63.87
C LYS A 406 16.41 -24.74 -62.41
N GLU A 407 16.37 -25.98 -61.93
CA GLU A 407 15.98 -26.27 -60.55
C GLU A 407 17.05 -25.79 -59.55
N SER A 408 18.35 -25.92 -59.86
CA SER A 408 19.42 -25.39 -58.99
C SER A 408 19.51 -23.86 -59.01
N GLU A 409 19.16 -23.21 -60.13
CA GLU A 409 18.95 -21.75 -60.18
C GLU A 409 17.76 -21.31 -59.30
N GLY A 410 16.68 -22.10 -59.27
CA GLY A 410 15.57 -21.92 -58.34
C GLY A 410 16.02 -22.00 -56.88
N LYS A 411 16.79 -23.03 -56.52
CA LYS A 411 17.36 -23.17 -55.17
C LYS A 411 18.36 -22.08 -54.82
N ALA A 412 19.06 -21.49 -55.79
CA ALA A 412 19.91 -20.31 -55.54
C ALA A 412 19.10 -19.11 -55.09
N LYS A 413 17.99 -18.82 -55.77
CA LYS A 413 17.07 -17.72 -55.41
C LYS A 413 16.43 -17.94 -54.04
N GLU A 414 16.09 -19.19 -53.71
CA GLU A 414 15.59 -19.59 -52.38
C GLU A 414 16.64 -19.36 -51.27
N ILE A 415 17.90 -19.76 -51.48
CA ILE A 415 18.98 -19.50 -50.52
C ILE A 415 19.22 -17.99 -50.36
N THR A 416 19.22 -17.21 -51.44
CA THR A 416 19.36 -15.74 -51.36
C THR A 416 18.20 -15.10 -50.59
N LYS A 417 16.98 -15.61 -50.73
CA LYS A 417 15.82 -15.17 -49.95
C LYS A 417 16.02 -15.47 -48.46
N ILE A 418 16.28 -16.73 -48.10
CA ILE A 418 16.48 -17.17 -46.70
C ILE A 418 17.65 -16.41 -46.05
N THR A 419 18.74 -16.16 -46.78
CA THR A 419 19.91 -15.39 -46.29
C THR A 419 19.53 -13.95 -45.92
N ASN A 420 18.64 -13.31 -46.71
CA ASN A 420 18.16 -11.96 -46.42
C ASN A 420 17.19 -11.94 -45.22
N GLU A 421 16.28 -12.92 -45.13
CA GLU A 421 15.34 -13.06 -44.01
C GLU A 421 16.10 -13.34 -42.69
N PHE A 422 17.15 -14.17 -42.74
CA PHE A 422 18.04 -14.46 -41.61
C PHE A 422 18.75 -13.20 -41.10
N ARG A 423 19.36 -12.43 -42.00
CA ARG A 423 20.02 -11.15 -41.67
C ARG A 423 19.04 -10.13 -41.04
N VAL A 424 17.77 -10.15 -41.47
CA VAL A 424 16.72 -9.31 -40.87
C VAL A 424 16.32 -9.82 -39.48
N ALA A 425 16.21 -11.13 -39.28
CA ALA A 425 15.94 -11.74 -37.98
C ALA A 425 17.06 -11.43 -36.97
N GLU A 426 18.33 -11.51 -37.36
CA GLU A 426 19.47 -11.10 -36.52
C GLU A 426 19.38 -9.63 -36.11
N GLN A 427 19.09 -8.73 -37.05
CA GLN A 427 18.90 -7.30 -36.76
C GLN A 427 17.65 -7.01 -35.93
N GLY A 428 16.67 -7.92 -35.90
CA GLY A 428 15.53 -7.88 -34.97
C GLY A 428 15.93 -8.29 -33.56
N ILE A 429 16.64 -9.41 -33.42
CA ILE A 429 17.11 -9.95 -32.12
C ILE A 429 17.99 -8.93 -31.39
N GLU A 430 18.96 -8.29 -32.06
CA GLU A 430 19.82 -7.29 -31.41
C GLU A 430 19.05 -6.02 -30.98
N LYS A 431 17.98 -5.65 -31.69
CA LYS A 431 17.09 -4.55 -31.26
C LYS A 431 16.27 -4.93 -30.03
N LEU A 432 15.72 -6.15 -30.00
CA LEU A 432 14.97 -6.65 -28.84
C LEU A 432 15.87 -6.76 -27.60
N LYS A 433 17.11 -7.23 -27.74
CA LYS A 433 18.12 -7.21 -26.66
C LYS A 433 18.38 -5.81 -26.11
N ALA A 434 18.61 -4.83 -27.00
CA ALA A 434 18.85 -3.45 -26.59
C ALA A 434 17.62 -2.80 -25.93
N GLN A 435 16.41 -3.11 -26.42
CA GLN A 435 15.16 -2.68 -25.78
C GLN A 435 15.00 -3.30 -24.38
N LYS A 436 15.22 -4.62 -24.25
CA LYS A 436 15.19 -5.32 -22.96
C LYS A 436 16.15 -4.68 -21.95
N GLN A 437 17.42 -4.49 -22.30
CA GLN A 437 18.40 -3.85 -21.41
C GLN A 437 17.97 -2.44 -20.99
N SER A 438 17.36 -1.68 -21.90
CA SER A 438 16.80 -0.36 -21.58
C SER A 438 15.61 -0.43 -20.61
N TYR A 439 14.77 -1.48 -20.67
CA TYR A 439 13.67 -1.69 -19.73
C TYR A 439 14.13 -2.22 -18.37
N GLU A 440 15.09 -3.14 -18.34
CA GLU A 440 15.72 -3.66 -17.12
C GLU A 440 16.35 -2.52 -16.31
N HIS A 441 17.21 -1.70 -16.95
CA HIS A 441 17.86 -0.59 -16.26
C HIS A 441 16.84 0.50 -15.82
N THR A 442 15.78 0.73 -16.60
CA THR A 442 14.67 1.61 -16.18
C THR A 442 13.93 1.06 -14.96
N LEU A 443 13.77 -0.27 -14.84
CA LEU A 443 13.15 -0.90 -13.67
C LEU A 443 14.04 -0.77 -12.42
N GLU A 444 15.36 -0.90 -12.54
CA GLU A 444 16.32 -0.67 -11.45
C GLU A 444 16.25 0.77 -10.92
N ASP A 445 16.33 1.75 -11.82
CA ASP A 445 16.23 3.19 -11.53
C ASP A 445 14.92 3.55 -10.82
N LYS A 446 13.79 2.99 -11.27
CA LYS A 446 12.50 3.26 -10.63
C LYS A 446 12.27 2.45 -9.36
N THR A 447 12.92 1.31 -9.18
CA THR A 447 12.82 0.50 -7.95
C THR A 447 13.65 1.13 -6.82
N SER A 448 14.87 1.58 -7.11
CA SER A 448 15.67 2.38 -6.16
C SER A 448 15.00 3.72 -5.83
N GLY A 449 14.41 4.39 -6.82
CA GLY A 449 13.57 5.58 -6.60
C GLY A 449 12.34 5.32 -5.71
N LEU A 450 11.69 4.14 -5.84
CA LEU A 450 10.56 3.75 -4.99
C LEU A 450 10.99 3.48 -3.55
N ALA A 451 12.13 2.83 -3.33
CA ALA A 451 12.70 2.67 -1.99
C ALA A 451 12.99 4.02 -1.32
N SER A 452 13.55 5.00 -2.05
CA SER A 452 13.76 6.36 -1.53
C SER A 452 12.46 7.09 -1.20
N LEU A 453 11.37 6.87 -1.94
CA LEU A 453 10.04 7.39 -1.60
C LEU A 453 9.46 6.71 -0.35
N GLN A 454 9.73 5.42 -0.14
CA GLN A 454 9.32 4.67 1.05
C GLN A 454 10.06 5.14 2.31
N ASP A 455 11.36 5.43 2.23
CA ASP A 455 12.14 6.07 3.29
C ASP A 455 11.60 7.48 3.64
N GLN A 456 11.20 8.25 2.63
CA GLN A 456 10.58 9.56 2.82
C GLN A 456 9.19 9.44 3.48
N MET A 457 8.41 8.42 3.10
CA MET A 457 7.12 8.12 3.72
C MET A 457 7.27 7.83 5.21
N GLN A 458 8.18 6.91 5.57
CA GLN A 458 8.42 6.54 6.97
C GLN A 458 8.81 7.76 7.81
N LYS A 459 9.72 8.61 7.32
CA LYS A 459 10.13 9.84 8.02
C LYS A 459 8.96 10.81 8.25
N VAL A 460 8.06 10.96 7.27
CA VAL A 460 6.85 11.80 7.42
C VAL A 460 5.86 11.18 8.40
N GLN A 461 5.75 9.86 8.46
CA GLN A 461 4.92 9.15 9.44
C GLN A 461 5.50 9.26 10.86
N ASP A 462 6.83 9.19 11.01
CA ASP A 462 7.52 9.41 12.29
C ASP A 462 7.40 10.88 12.77
N GLU A 463 7.49 11.87 11.87
CA GLU A 463 7.20 13.29 12.15
C GLU A 463 5.75 13.45 12.65
N LYS A 464 4.78 12.91 11.90
CA LYS A 464 3.35 12.94 12.23
C LYS A 464 3.04 12.28 13.57
N ALA A 465 3.68 11.15 13.89
CA ALA A 465 3.53 10.46 15.17
C ALA A 465 4.04 11.32 16.35
N LYS A 466 5.17 12.02 16.19
CA LYS A 466 5.69 12.95 17.20
C LYS A 466 4.74 14.13 17.44
N PHE A 467 4.17 14.72 16.38
CA PHE A 467 3.19 15.79 16.54
C PHE A 467 1.89 15.31 17.20
N LEU A 468 1.44 14.09 16.90
CA LEU A 468 0.28 13.48 17.57
C LEU A 468 0.55 13.23 19.07
N HIS A 469 1.75 12.75 19.44
CA HIS A 469 2.15 12.58 20.84
C HIS A 469 2.17 13.91 21.59
N ALA A 470 2.78 14.95 20.99
CA ALA A 470 2.79 16.29 21.56
C ALA A 470 1.38 16.91 21.68
N SER A 471 0.46 16.60 20.75
CA SER A 471 -0.96 17.01 20.88
C SER A 471 -1.62 16.35 22.08
N ALA A 472 -1.41 15.05 22.28
CA ALA A 472 -1.96 14.31 23.42
C ALA A 472 -1.39 14.77 24.78
N GLU A 473 -0.09 15.12 24.83
CA GLU A 473 0.53 15.74 26.01
C GLU A 473 -0.11 17.10 26.35
N LEU A 474 -0.37 17.94 25.34
CA LEU A 474 -1.06 19.22 25.55
C LEU A 474 -2.53 19.04 25.92
N GLU A 475 -3.23 18.05 25.36
CA GLU A 475 -4.60 17.67 25.74
C GLU A 475 -4.63 17.29 27.23
N HIS A 476 -3.77 16.37 27.68
CA HIS A 476 -3.66 15.99 29.10
C HIS A 476 -3.34 17.19 30.00
N SER A 477 -2.39 18.04 29.61
CA SER A 477 -2.05 19.27 30.36
C SER A 477 -3.22 20.25 30.44
N THR A 478 -4.04 20.34 29.38
CA THR A 478 -5.22 21.22 29.32
C THR A 478 -6.38 20.67 30.15
N ASP A 479 -6.56 19.34 30.18
CA ASP A 479 -7.52 18.67 31.04
C ASP A 479 -7.14 18.80 32.51
N GLU A 480 -5.86 18.64 32.87
CA GLU A 480 -5.36 18.92 34.24
C GLU A 480 -5.63 20.37 34.67
N ILE A 481 -5.33 21.35 33.81
CA ILE A 481 -5.62 22.78 34.07
C ILE A 481 -7.12 23.00 34.25
N SER A 482 -7.96 22.34 33.44
CA SER A 482 -9.41 22.44 33.49
C SER A 482 -10.01 21.80 34.75
N GLN A 483 -9.51 20.64 35.16
CA GLN A 483 -9.89 19.97 36.41
C GLN A 483 -9.49 20.79 37.64
N ARG A 484 -8.27 21.34 37.68
CA ARG A 484 -7.80 22.22 38.76
C ARG A 484 -8.64 23.50 38.84
N SER A 485 -9.02 24.07 37.70
CA SER A 485 -9.88 25.26 37.63
C SER A 485 -11.30 24.96 38.14
N LEU A 486 -11.88 23.82 37.75
CA LEU A 486 -13.17 23.32 38.26
C LEU A 486 -13.14 23.15 39.78
N ALA A 487 -12.15 22.44 40.33
CA ALA A 487 -12.02 22.21 41.77
C ALA A 487 -11.88 23.51 42.57
N LEU A 488 -11.12 24.48 42.06
CA LEU A 488 -11.01 25.83 42.67
C LEU A 488 -12.33 26.61 42.59
N GLN A 489 -13.10 26.46 41.50
CA GLN A 489 -14.40 27.11 41.35
C GLN A 489 -15.51 26.42 42.17
N GLU A 490 -15.35 25.15 42.53
CA GLU A 490 -16.20 24.46 43.51
C GLU A 490 -15.86 24.91 44.94
N LEU A 491 -14.57 25.07 45.26
CA LEU A 491 -14.12 25.68 46.52
C LEU A 491 -14.64 27.12 46.69
N GLU A 492 -14.62 27.94 45.62
CA GLU A 492 -15.19 29.30 45.63
C GLU A 492 -16.70 29.30 45.90
N LYS A 493 -17.44 28.31 45.39
CA LYS A 493 -18.90 28.17 45.62
C LYS A 493 -19.23 27.63 47.01
N ALA A 494 -18.27 27.01 47.70
CA ALA A 494 -18.44 26.41 49.02
C ALA A 494 -18.03 27.34 50.18
N SER A 495 -17.35 28.47 49.91
CA SER A 495 -16.83 29.41 50.90
C SER A 495 -17.81 30.52 51.28
#